data_AF-A0A317ZT63-F1
#
_entry.id   AF-A0A317ZT63-F1
#
_cell.length_a   1.000
_cell.length_b   1.000
_cell.length_c   1.000
_cell.angle_alpha   90.00
_cell.angle_beta   90.00
_cell.angle_gamma   90.00
#
_symmetry.space_group_name_H-M   'P 1'
#
loop_
_entity.id
_entity.type
_entity.pdbx_description
1 polymer ?
#
loop_
_entity_poly.entity_id
_entity_poly.type
_entity_poly.pdbx_seq_one_letter_code
_entity_poly.pdbx_strand_id
1 'polypeptide(L)'
;MAMVTFTQAHTSGEIGPEWDALLATIYRFSDSGGFDGFKKRRGISGYSVTVEHTYSDRGWHPHVHFLLTFHEKVPAEAVSRLRADFVARWIKAAAHTGSDASPLRQTVRMIPRGERNKTAHYVTKQTLLKVNDEKGSTTPGGLLRLAYEGDEDALKEFLAYAEAAKGRALIRGYGGAKSTTNEGSPVY
;
A
#
# COMPACT_ATOMS: atom_id res chain seq x y z
N MET A 1 3.19 -0.82 -15.96
CA MET A 1 2.74 -0.55 -14.59
C MET A 1 3.93 -0.76 -13.66
N ALA A 2 3.92 -0.14 -12.48
CA ALA A 2 4.90 -0.39 -11.44
C ALA A 2 4.19 -0.60 -10.11
N MET A 3 4.68 -1.56 -9.33
CA MET A 3 4.24 -1.77 -7.96
C MET A 3 5.23 -1.10 -7.02
N VAL A 4 4.71 -0.32 -6.08
CA VAL A 4 5.51 0.27 -5.00
C VAL A 4 4.93 -0.19 -3.68
N THR A 5 5.72 -0.86 -2.87
CA THR A 5 5.37 -1.21 -1.50
C THR A 5 6.16 -0.34 -0.57
N PHE A 6 5.43 0.39 0.27
CA PHE A 6 6.00 1.20 1.31
C PHE A 6 5.65 0.70 2.71
N THR A 7 6.63 0.83 3.59
CA THR A 7 6.54 0.49 5.01
C THR A 7 7.05 1.65 5.84
N GLN A 8 6.47 1.86 7.00
CA GLN A 8 7.01 2.75 8.03
C GLN A 8 7.19 1.98 9.34
N ALA A 9 8.03 2.49 10.22
CA ALA A 9 8.25 1.93 11.54
C ALA A 9 6.99 2.09 12.41
N HIS A 10 6.87 1.20 13.38
CA HIS A 10 5.80 1.26 14.37
C HIS A 10 6.02 2.42 15.32
N THR A 11 4.90 2.95 15.80
CA THR A 11 4.82 3.97 16.83
C THR A 11 4.32 3.39 18.16
N SER A 12 3.25 2.61 18.13
CA SER A 12 2.56 2.04 19.30
C SER A 12 2.38 0.52 19.21
N GLY A 13 2.33 -0.04 18.01
CA GLY A 13 1.91 -1.42 17.76
C GLY A 13 0.39 -1.63 17.77
N GLU A 14 -0.40 -0.60 18.05
CA GLU A 14 -1.87 -0.66 18.05
C GLU A 14 -2.44 -0.29 16.67
N ILE A 15 -3.42 -1.05 16.17
CA ILE A 15 -3.95 -0.87 14.82
C ILE A 15 -4.49 0.54 14.53
N GLY A 16 -5.16 1.17 15.49
CA GLY A 16 -5.75 2.50 15.31
C GLY A 16 -4.69 3.56 14.99
N PRO A 17 -3.77 3.84 15.93
CA PRO A 17 -2.68 4.79 15.72
C PRO A 17 -1.76 4.44 14.55
N GLU A 18 -1.42 3.17 14.34
CA GLU A 18 -0.54 2.77 13.24
C GLU A 18 -1.17 3.05 11.87
N TRP A 19 -2.48 2.79 11.75
CA TRP A 19 -3.21 3.06 10.52
C TRP A 19 -3.40 4.57 10.30
N ASP A 20 -3.68 5.34 11.35
CA ASP A 20 -3.76 6.82 11.24
C ASP A 20 -2.43 7.42 10.80
N ALA A 21 -1.32 6.98 11.39
CA ALA A 21 0.02 7.39 10.97
C ALA A 21 0.27 7.05 9.50
N LEU A 22 -0.12 5.85 9.06
CA LEU A 22 0.07 5.43 7.66
C LEU A 22 -0.77 6.30 6.71
N LEU A 23 -2.03 6.57 7.04
CA LEU A 23 -2.90 7.42 6.22
C LEU A 23 -2.39 8.86 6.15
N ALA A 24 -1.88 9.40 7.25
CA ALA A 24 -1.26 10.72 7.26
C ALA A 24 -0.03 10.76 6.33
N THR A 25 0.83 9.73 6.37
CA THR A 25 1.99 9.62 5.48
C THR A 25 1.57 9.49 4.01
N ILE A 26 0.56 8.67 3.70
CA ILE A 26 -0.01 8.54 2.35
C ILE A 26 -0.51 9.90 1.87
N TYR A 27 -1.30 10.60 2.70
CA TYR A 27 -1.83 11.91 2.37
C TYR A 27 -0.68 12.89 2.07
N ARG A 28 0.31 12.99 2.96
CA ARG A 28 1.46 13.88 2.76
C ARG A 28 2.28 13.51 1.50
N PHE A 29 2.40 12.22 1.22
CA PHE A 29 3.05 11.71 0.03
C PHE A 29 2.31 12.16 -1.24
N SER A 30 0.97 12.09 -1.25
CA SER A 30 0.14 12.33 -2.44
C SER A 30 -0.38 13.77 -2.61
N ASP A 31 -0.46 14.56 -1.55
CA ASP A 31 -1.23 15.83 -1.52
C ASP A 31 -0.40 17.11 -1.68
N SER A 32 0.93 17.02 -1.80
CA SER A 32 1.71 18.22 -2.12
C SER A 32 1.65 18.52 -3.61
N GLY A 33 1.58 19.80 -4.02
CA GLY A 33 1.68 20.21 -5.44
C GLY A 33 2.96 19.71 -6.13
N GLY A 34 3.99 19.36 -5.34
CA GLY A 34 5.17 18.64 -5.82
C GLY A 34 4.87 17.23 -6.37
N PHE A 35 3.79 16.56 -5.95
CA PHE A 35 3.38 15.26 -6.45
C PHE A 35 2.83 15.34 -7.87
N ASP A 36 2.00 16.33 -8.18
CA ASP A 36 1.46 16.51 -9.53
C ASP A 36 2.58 16.80 -10.54
N GLY A 37 3.49 17.69 -10.19
CA GLY A 37 4.69 17.93 -11.00
C GLY A 37 5.55 16.67 -11.13
N PHE A 38 5.69 15.88 -10.05
CA PHE A 38 6.42 14.63 -10.07
C PHE A 38 5.79 13.58 -10.98
N LYS A 39 4.47 13.37 -10.92
CA LYS A 39 3.73 12.48 -11.81
C LYS A 39 3.94 12.86 -13.27
N LYS A 40 3.81 14.15 -13.61
CA LYS A 40 4.07 14.67 -14.96
C LYS A 40 5.48 14.37 -15.43
N ARG A 41 6.51 14.68 -14.63
CA ARG A 41 7.93 14.42 -14.96
C ARG A 41 8.27 12.94 -15.11
N ARG A 42 7.50 12.05 -14.48
CA ARG A 42 7.71 10.59 -14.52
C ARG A 42 6.71 9.86 -15.43
N GLY A 43 5.86 10.57 -16.15
CA GLY A 43 4.88 9.99 -17.08
C GLY A 43 3.79 9.15 -16.41
N ILE A 44 3.50 9.39 -15.13
CA ILE A 44 2.50 8.64 -14.34
C ILE A 44 1.11 9.17 -14.68
N SER A 45 0.26 8.29 -15.24
CA SER A 45 -1.11 8.62 -15.66
C SER A 45 -2.15 8.44 -14.55
N GLY A 46 -1.84 7.63 -13.55
CA GLY A 46 -2.75 7.27 -12.48
C GLY A 46 -2.09 6.33 -11.48
N TYR A 47 -2.78 6.13 -10.36
CA TYR A 47 -2.35 5.14 -9.38
C TYR A 47 -3.51 4.67 -8.50
N SER A 48 -3.43 3.44 -8.01
CA SER A 48 -4.24 2.99 -6.88
C SER A 48 -3.38 2.85 -5.63
N VAL A 49 -4.02 2.96 -4.47
CA VAL A 49 -3.43 2.81 -3.14
C VAL A 49 -4.20 1.70 -2.43
N THR A 50 -3.50 0.70 -1.92
CA THR A 50 -4.06 -0.40 -1.14
C THR A 50 -3.35 -0.49 0.20
N VAL A 51 -4.12 -0.56 1.28
CA VAL A 51 -3.58 -0.77 2.63
C VAL A 51 -3.73 -2.23 3.01
N GLU A 52 -2.61 -2.85 3.34
CA GLU A 52 -2.51 -4.23 3.82
C GLU A 52 -2.15 -4.21 5.31
N HIS A 53 -2.85 -5.01 6.11
CA HIS A 53 -2.60 -5.12 7.55
C HIS A 53 -2.13 -6.52 7.90
N THR A 54 -1.05 -6.59 8.67
CA THR A 54 -0.56 -7.81 9.30
C THR A 54 -0.33 -7.58 10.80
N TYR A 55 -0.32 -8.63 11.59
CA TYR A 55 -0.13 -8.61 13.03
C TYR A 55 0.96 -9.61 13.43
N SER A 56 1.84 -9.22 14.35
CA SER A 56 2.90 -10.07 14.90
C SER A 56 3.01 -9.91 16.42
N ASP A 57 4.00 -10.55 17.03
CA ASP A 57 4.40 -10.33 18.42
C ASP A 57 4.80 -8.87 18.72
N ARG A 58 5.08 -8.06 17.68
CA ARG A 58 5.38 -6.62 17.76
C ARG A 58 4.18 -5.72 17.45
N GLY A 59 2.98 -6.28 17.42
CA GLY A 59 1.73 -5.58 17.16
C GLY A 59 1.40 -5.47 15.67
N TRP A 60 0.62 -4.44 15.32
CA TRP A 60 0.09 -4.22 13.98
C TRP A 60 1.08 -3.55 13.04
N HIS A 61 1.25 -4.14 11.86
CA HIS A 61 2.08 -3.66 10.76
C HIS A 61 1.19 -3.32 9.56
N PRO A 62 0.66 -2.09 9.47
CA PRO A 62 0.02 -1.62 8.25
C PRO A 62 1.08 -1.25 7.20
N HIS A 63 0.88 -1.75 6.00
CA HIS A 63 1.71 -1.49 4.83
C HIS A 63 0.87 -0.91 3.71
N VAL A 64 1.48 -0.11 2.84
CA VAL A 64 0.78 0.47 1.69
C VAL A 64 1.42 0.03 0.39
N HIS A 65 0.56 -0.25 -0.57
CA HIS A 65 0.88 -0.62 -1.92
C HIS A 65 0.35 0.44 -2.88
N PHE A 66 1.20 0.98 -3.74
CA PHE A 66 0.82 1.84 -4.85
C PHE A 66 0.98 1.05 -6.15
N LEU A 67 -0.09 0.95 -6.94
CA LEU A 67 0.01 0.50 -8.32
C LEU A 67 0.01 1.72 -9.24
N LEU A 68 1.13 1.97 -9.91
CA LEU A 68 1.30 3.09 -10.82
C LEU A 68 1.00 2.68 -12.27
N THR A 69 0.22 3.51 -12.95
CA THR A 69 0.02 3.45 -14.41
C THR A 69 0.81 4.57 -15.08
N PHE A 70 1.25 4.33 -16.32
CA PHE A 70 2.07 5.26 -17.09
C PHE A 70 1.43 5.47 -18.46
N HIS A 71 1.63 6.66 -19.04
CA HIS A 71 1.19 6.94 -20.42
C HIS A 71 1.96 6.12 -21.45
N GLU A 72 3.25 5.88 -21.18
CA GLU A 72 4.16 5.19 -22.09
C GLU A 72 4.94 4.08 -21.38
N LYS A 73 5.69 3.29 -22.16
CA LYS A 73 6.61 2.30 -21.63
C LYS A 73 7.74 3.01 -20.88
N VAL A 74 7.92 2.69 -19.61
CA VAL A 74 9.03 3.21 -18.81
C VAL A 74 10.34 2.50 -19.23
N PRO A 75 11.36 3.23 -19.69
CA PRO A 75 12.67 2.66 -20.01
C PRO A 75 13.36 2.08 -18.77
N ALA A 76 14.21 1.07 -18.95
CA ALA A 76 14.87 0.36 -17.85
C ALA A 76 15.72 1.31 -16.98
N GLU A 77 16.43 2.25 -17.61
CA GLU A 77 17.25 3.27 -16.98
C GLU A 77 16.43 4.30 -16.17
N ALA A 78 15.13 4.46 -16.49
CA ALA A 78 14.24 5.33 -15.74
C ALA A 78 13.70 4.66 -14.46
N VAL A 79 13.75 3.33 -14.37
CA VAL A 79 13.23 2.57 -13.21
C VAL A 79 14.03 2.86 -11.96
N SER A 80 15.37 2.87 -12.03
CA SER A 80 16.21 3.13 -10.86
C SER A 80 16.01 4.55 -10.33
N ARG A 81 15.83 5.53 -11.22
CA ARG A 81 15.50 6.92 -10.85
C ARG A 81 14.11 7.04 -10.24
N LEU A 82 13.12 6.38 -10.84
CA LEU A 82 11.76 6.31 -10.29
C LEU A 82 11.78 5.72 -8.87
N ARG A 83 12.54 4.63 -8.66
CA ARG A 83 12.70 4.01 -7.35
C ARG A 83 13.29 4.98 -6.33
N ALA A 84 14.43 5.58 -6.65
CA ALA A 84 15.11 6.52 -5.75
C ALA A 84 14.18 7.68 -5.35
N ASP A 85 13.48 8.28 -6.31
CA ASP A 85 12.57 9.40 -6.04
C ASP A 85 11.38 9.01 -5.17
N PHE A 86 10.74 7.87 -5.45
CA PHE A 86 9.59 7.38 -4.67
C PHE A 86 10.00 7.12 -3.22
N VAL A 87 11.15 6.46 -3.03
CA VAL A 87 11.70 6.18 -1.70
C VAL A 87 12.03 7.47 -0.96
N ALA A 88 12.76 8.40 -1.59
CA ALA A 88 13.10 9.68 -0.98
C ALA A 88 11.85 10.49 -0.59
N ARG A 89 10.84 10.47 -1.46
CA ARG A 89 9.55 11.13 -1.20
C ARG A 89 8.78 10.49 -0.05
N TRP A 90 8.76 9.16 0.03
CA TRP A 90 8.12 8.44 1.13
C TRP A 90 8.78 8.74 2.47
N ILE A 91 10.11 8.68 2.54
CA ILE A 91 10.87 8.98 3.76
C ILE A 91 10.59 10.42 4.22
N LYS A 92 10.59 11.38 3.29
CA LYS A 92 10.25 12.77 3.60
C LYS A 92 8.83 12.93 4.12
N ALA A 93 7.88 12.17 3.58
CA ALA A 93 6.49 12.20 4.02
C ALA A 93 6.34 11.60 5.44
N ALA A 94 6.98 10.46 5.69
CA ALA A 94 6.98 9.79 6.99
C ALA A 94 7.59 10.70 8.08
N ALA A 95 8.78 11.28 7.82
CA ALA A 95 9.42 12.17 8.78
C ALA A 95 8.56 13.39 9.12
N HIS A 96 7.77 13.90 8.16
CA HIS A 96 6.88 15.04 8.38
C HIS A 96 5.66 14.70 9.25
N THR A 97 5.24 13.44 9.27
CA THR A 97 4.10 12.95 10.06
C THR A 97 4.55 12.34 11.39
N GLY A 98 5.83 12.46 11.74
CA GLY A 98 6.41 11.89 12.96
C GLY A 98 6.66 10.37 12.87
N SER A 99 6.52 9.78 11.68
CA SER A 99 6.85 8.37 11.42
C SER A 99 8.30 8.22 10.95
N ASP A 100 8.90 7.04 11.17
CA ASP A 100 10.20 6.69 10.60
C ASP A 100 10.04 5.73 9.42
N ALA A 101 10.91 5.83 8.42
CA ALA A 101 10.93 4.92 7.28
C ALA A 101 12.37 4.74 6.76
N SER A 102 12.80 3.49 6.61
CA SER A 102 14.11 3.16 6.08
C SER A 102 14.08 2.99 4.55
N PRO A 103 15.05 3.52 3.79
CA PRO A 103 15.18 3.25 2.36
C PRO A 103 15.26 1.76 2.01
N LEU A 104 15.86 0.96 2.89
CA LEU A 104 16.13 -0.47 2.67
C LEU A 104 14.86 -1.33 2.70
N ARG A 105 13.79 -0.83 3.32
CA ARG A 105 12.52 -1.54 3.47
C ARG A 105 11.49 -1.19 2.40
N GLN A 106 11.87 -0.36 1.44
CA GLN A 106 10.98 0.10 0.37
C GLN A 106 11.25 -0.67 -0.93
N THR A 107 10.17 -1.09 -1.57
CA THR A 107 10.25 -1.90 -2.79
C THR A 107 9.54 -1.19 -3.92
N VAL A 108 10.24 -1.00 -5.05
CA VAL A 108 9.66 -0.51 -6.30
C VAL A 108 10.01 -1.51 -7.39
N ARG A 109 9.01 -2.08 -8.03
CA ARG A 109 9.18 -3.12 -9.06
C ARG A 109 8.35 -2.77 -10.29
N MET A 110 8.99 -2.82 -11.45
CA MET A 110 8.24 -2.78 -12.72
C MET A 110 7.52 -4.10 -12.91
N ILE A 111 6.28 -4.03 -13.40
CA ILE A 111 5.50 -5.23 -13.70
C ILE A 111 5.53 -5.45 -15.21
N PRO A 112 6.12 -6.58 -15.68
CA PRO A 112 6.11 -6.93 -17.10
C PRO A 112 4.69 -7.06 -17.66
N ARG A 113 4.51 -6.81 -18.95
CA ARG A 113 3.18 -6.89 -19.60
C ARG A 113 2.53 -8.27 -19.45
N GLY A 114 3.33 -9.34 -19.50
CA GLY A 114 2.85 -10.72 -19.33
C GLY A 114 2.43 -11.07 -17.89
N GLU A 115 2.76 -10.24 -16.91
CA GLU A 115 2.46 -10.50 -15.49
C GLU A 115 1.31 -9.63 -14.95
N ARG A 116 0.57 -8.96 -15.83
CA ARG A 116 -0.53 -8.06 -15.46
C ARG A 116 -1.62 -8.73 -14.61
N ASN A 117 -1.88 -10.02 -14.78
CA ASN A 117 -2.86 -10.73 -13.94
C ASN A 117 -2.38 -10.86 -12.49
N LYS A 118 -1.07 -11.05 -12.27
CA LYS A 118 -0.49 -11.02 -10.92
C LYS A 118 -0.64 -9.65 -10.27
N THR A 119 -0.62 -8.57 -11.05
CA THR A 119 -0.87 -7.20 -10.58
C THR A 119 -2.26 -7.01 -9.98
N ALA A 120 -3.29 -7.63 -10.54
CA ALA A 120 -4.65 -7.55 -10.01
C ALA A 120 -4.68 -8.07 -8.57
N HIS A 121 -4.04 -9.22 -8.32
CA HIS A 121 -3.96 -9.81 -6.98
C HIS A 121 -3.26 -8.91 -5.96
N TYR A 122 -2.30 -8.08 -6.36
CA TYR A 122 -1.61 -7.17 -5.44
C TYR A 122 -2.50 -6.01 -4.98
N VAL A 123 -3.36 -5.48 -5.85
CA VAL A 123 -4.28 -4.38 -5.52
C VAL A 123 -5.54 -4.90 -4.84
N THR A 124 -6.00 -6.09 -5.19
CA THR A 124 -7.18 -6.72 -4.60
C THR A 124 -6.83 -7.64 -3.43
N LYS A 125 -5.60 -7.58 -2.90
CA LYS A 125 -5.18 -8.43 -1.79
C LYS A 125 -5.97 -8.08 -0.54
N GLN A 126 -7.05 -8.82 -0.29
CA GLN A 126 -7.88 -8.65 0.90
C GLN A 126 -7.28 -9.48 2.03
N THR A 127 -6.44 -8.88 2.88
CA THR A 127 -5.86 -9.60 4.04
C THR A 127 -6.90 -10.05 5.05
N LEU A 128 -8.08 -9.44 5.04
CA LEU A 128 -9.26 -9.86 5.80
C LEU A 128 -9.73 -11.28 5.46
N LEU A 129 -9.50 -11.74 4.22
CA LEU A 129 -9.91 -13.06 3.74
C LEU A 129 -8.75 -14.04 3.58
N LYS A 130 -7.55 -13.65 3.99
CA LYS A 130 -6.36 -14.49 3.91
C LYS A 130 -6.00 -14.98 5.31
N VAL A 131 -5.51 -16.21 5.40
CA VAL A 131 -4.70 -16.70 6.51
C VAL A 131 -3.26 -16.72 6.02
N ASN A 132 -2.34 -16.12 6.77
CA ASN A 132 -0.92 -16.22 6.47
C ASN A 132 -0.29 -17.31 7.36
N ASP A 133 0.42 -18.24 6.75
CA ASP A 133 1.14 -19.31 7.45
C ASP A 133 2.63 -18.97 7.67
N GLU A 134 3.03 -17.72 7.37
CA GLU A 134 4.39 -17.24 7.63
C GLU A 134 4.64 -17.20 9.14
N LYS A 135 5.71 -17.87 9.58
CA LYS A 135 6.08 -17.95 11.00
C LYS A 135 6.23 -16.54 11.61
N GLY A 136 5.37 -16.23 12.58
CA GLY A 136 5.44 -15.02 13.39
C GLY A 136 4.65 -13.82 12.86
N SER A 137 3.88 -13.96 11.78
CA SER A 137 2.98 -12.90 11.30
C SER A 137 1.67 -13.46 10.78
N THR A 138 0.56 -12.84 11.16
CA THR A 138 -0.79 -13.20 10.74
C THR A 138 -1.50 -12.00 10.11
N THR A 139 -2.68 -12.24 9.57
CA THR A 139 -3.56 -11.24 8.95
C THR A 139 -4.82 -11.09 9.81
N PRO A 140 -5.67 -10.07 9.58
CA PRO A 140 -6.97 -10.00 10.23
C PRO A 140 -7.81 -11.28 10.04
N GLY A 141 -7.77 -11.89 8.85
CA GLY A 141 -8.44 -13.18 8.62
C GLY A 141 -7.83 -14.34 9.42
N GLY A 142 -6.52 -14.34 9.64
CA GLY A 142 -5.86 -15.30 10.51
C GLY A 142 -6.18 -15.09 11.99
N LEU A 143 -6.28 -13.84 12.47
CA LEU A 143 -6.76 -13.53 13.81
C LEU A 143 -8.21 -13.98 14.02
N LEU A 144 -9.09 -13.75 13.03
CA LEU A 144 -10.46 -14.25 13.09
C LEU A 144 -10.51 -15.79 13.18
N ARG A 145 -9.65 -16.49 12.44
CA ARG A 145 -9.54 -17.96 12.53
C ARG A 145 -9.12 -18.40 13.93
N LEU A 146 -8.06 -17.80 14.49
CA LEU A 146 -7.58 -18.13 15.84
C LEU A 146 -8.64 -17.82 16.90
N ALA A 147 -9.33 -16.68 16.78
CA ALA A 147 -10.44 -16.32 17.66
C ALA A 147 -11.58 -17.35 17.61
N TYR A 148 -11.91 -17.84 16.41
CA TYR A 148 -12.88 -18.93 16.23
C TYR A 148 -12.42 -20.25 16.86
N GLU A 149 -11.11 -20.51 16.88
CA GLU A 149 -10.48 -21.67 17.53
C GLU A 149 -10.36 -21.52 19.06
N GLY A 150 -10.76 -20.38 19.63
CA GLY A 150 -10.82 -20.13 21.08
C GLY A 150 -9.68 -19.26 21.63
N ASP A 151 -8.88 -18.62 20.78
CA ASP A 151 -7.82 -17.69 21.20
C ASP A 151 -8.41 -16.31 21.56
N GLU A 152 -8.45 -16.00 22.86
CA GLU A 152 -9.02 -14.74 23.38
C GLU A 152 -8.17 -13.50 23.01
N ASP A 153 -6.85 -13.64 22.92
CA ASP A 153 -5.96 -12.54 22.53
C ASP A 153 -6.16 -12.22 21.04
N ALA A 154 -6.28 -13.25 20.20
CA ALA A 154 -6.61 -13.06 18.80
C ALA A 154 -7.98 -12.40 18.59
N LEU A 155 -8.97 -12.76 19.41
CA LEU A 155 -10.29 -12.11 19.39
C LEU A 155 -10.18 -10.62 19.73
N LYS A 156 -9.44 -10.28 20.79
CA LYS A 156 -9.22 -8.88 21.21
C LYS A 156 -8.60 -8.06 20.09
N GLU A 157 -7.55 -8.56 19.44
CA GLU A 157 -6.88 -7.86 18.35
C GLU A 157 -7.77 -7.76 17.10
N PHE A 158 -8.53 -8.80 16.78
CA PHE A 158 -9.48 -8.75 15.68
C PHE A 158 -10.59 -7.70 15.91
N LEU A 159 -11.10 -7.58 17.14
CA LEU A 159 -12.08 -6.54 17.49
C LEU A 159 -11.48 -5.14 17.39
N ALA A 160 -10.24 -4.93 17.85
CA ALA A 160 -9.54 -3.67 17.67
C ALA A 160 -9.39 -3.30 16.18
N TYR A 161 -9.07 -4.30 15.34
CA TYR A 161 -9.01 -4.11 13.89
C TYR A 161 -10.38 -3.73 13.30
N ALA A 162 -11.44 -4.43 13.68
CA ALA A 162 -12.79 -4.17 13.18
C ALA A 162 -13.26 -2.74 13.48
N GLU A 163 -12.98 -2.24 14.69
CA GLU A 163 -13.28 -0.86 15.06
C GLU A 163 -12.43 0.13 14.27
N ALA A 164 -11.12 -0.09 14.19
CA ALA A 164 -10.21 0.78 13.43
C ALA A 164 -10.50 0.80 11.92
N ALA A 165 -11.03 -0.28 11.35
CA ALA A 165 -11.37 -0.38 9.93
C ALA A 165 -12.65 0.37 9.55
N LYS A 166 -13.51 0.69 10.53
CA LYS A 166 -14.82 1.28 10.30
C LYS A 166 -14.71 2.61 9.55
N GLY A 167 -15.39 2.70 8.40
CA GLY A 167 -15.38 3.90 7.56
C GLY A 167 -14.07 4.16 6.81
N ARG A 168 -13.05 3.29 6.94
CA ARG A 168 -11.77 3.43 6.24
C ARG A 168 -11.75 2.58 4.97
N ALA A 169 -11.49 3.22 3.83
CA ALA A 169 -11.30 2.51 2.57
C ALA A 169 -9.93 1.81 2.55
N LEU A 170 -9.92 0.50 2.29
CA LEU A 170 -8.69 -0.29 2.09
C LEU A 170 -8.06 -0.06 0.71
N ILE A 171 -8.87 0.29 -0.30
CA ILE A 171 -8.43 0.53 -1.67
C ILE A 171 -8.97 1.89 -2.13
N ARG A 172 -8.10 2.71 -2.72
CA ARG A 172 -8.44 3.99 -3.35
C ARG A 172 -7.81 4.07 -4.73
N GLY A 173 -8.54 4.55 -5.74
CA GLY A 173 -7.99 4.87 -7.07
C GLY A 173 -7.76 6.37 -7.21
N TYR A 174 -6.84 6.80 -8.08
CA TYR A 174 -6.58 8.21 -8.44
C TYR A 174 -6.21 8.37 -9.92
N GLY A 175 -6.61 9.49 -10.54
CA GLY A 175 -6.30 9.79 -11.94
C GLY A 175 -6.84 8.72 -12.90
N GLY A 176 -6.01 8.25 -13.84
CA GLY A 176 -6.37 7.18 -14.78
C GLY A 176 -6.77 5.85 -14.13
N ALA A 177 -6.52 5.64 -12.82
CA ALA A 177 -7.01 4.49 -12.08
C ALA A 177 -8.46 4.66 -11.56
N LYS A 178 -9.03 5.88 -11.61
CA LYS A 178 -10.46 6.15 -11.34
C LYS A 178 -11.31 6.14 -12.61
N SER A 179 -10.71 6.09 -13.80
CA SER A 179 -11.46 6.18 -15.04
C SER A 179 -12.25 4.89 -15.27
N THR A 180 -13.56 4.98 -15.12
CA THR A 180 -14.55 4.11 -15.76
C THR A 180 -14.96 4.68 -17.13
N THR A 181 -14.07 5.37 -17.84
CA THR A 181 -14.34 5.83 -19.20
C THR A 181 -13.70 4.87 -20.18
N ASN A 182 -14.53 3.92 -20.63
CA ASN A 182 -14.48 3.42 -22.00
C ASN A 182 -14.66 4.64 -22.92
N GLU A 183 -13.60 5.39 -23.18
CA GLU A 183 -13.51 6.21 -24.38
C GLU A 183 -12.54 5.53 -25.31
N GLY A 184 -13.10 5.15 -26.46
CA GLY A 184 -12.53 4.20 -27.39
C GLY A 184 -11.11 4.54 -27.82
N SER A 185 -10.30 3.51 -27.93
CA SER A 185 -9.24 3.46 -28.92
C SER A 185 -9.10 2.00 -29.39
N PRO A 186 -8.80 1.80 -30.68
CA PRO A 186 -9.16 0.58 -31.39
C PRO A 186 -8.30 -0.57 -30.92
N VAL A 187 -8.90 -1.76 -31.00
CA VAL A 187 -8.17 -3.01 -31.05
C VAL A 187 -7.23 -2.95 -32.25
N TYR A 188 -5.93 -2.91 -31.99
CA TYR A 188 -4.90 -3.41 -32.89
C TYR A 188 -4.06 -4.43 -32.12
#